data_AF-W9Z155-F1
#
_entry.id   AF-W9Z155-F1
#
_cell.length_a   1.000
_cell.length_b   1.000
_cell.length_c   1.000
_cell.angle_alpha   90.00
_cell.angle_beta   90.00
_cell.angle_gamma   90.00
#
_symmetry.space_group_name_H-M   'P 1'
#
loop_
_entity.id
_entity.type
_entity.pdbx_description
1 polymer ?
#
loop_
_entity_poly.entity_id
_entity_poly.type
_entity_poly.pdbx_seq_one_letter_code
_entity_poly.pdbx_strand_id
1 'polypeptide(L)'
;MDHSPDTDTTVSDRGSLAQVISTLQTILSTTNLDQDRRSLPIIPQNIPDLAQLQSRAASLFLTSSRPEAEAEADSNCDSKSASASAATALEHTASEDIESLSRLSTHLANDILPYLNLASLSPNYYGFVIGGATPAALLGDFLASIYDQNVHVHLPRETISTTLEAVTLNKLVQLFRLPESGWAVGGSGPGGGVFTTGATASNVLGLALGREYVLRRALERKSKAENISLSSSASTSTSFSCGEYGIAELMVQAGVRRIQVLSTLSHSSIAKAASVVGIGRRNVVSILAENDNDDNSSSSSSNTHHNPLRIDIDKLENEARKCHEGVISILTISAGEVNTGRFATDSLDMMARVRRICDQYGVWIHVDGAFGLFGRILDPERDLEYQEISRGVQGLELADSITADCHKLLNVPYDCGVFFTRHKALSEHIFGNGSAAYLNRSKDLGEEEDNNNNNNNNNNNNGGNGNGGGEHVQSPINLGLENSRRFRALPVYCTLMAYGREGYLDMLKRQISLARRVTQWLLQDERFEVLPDAVSEPEEILAKTFMVVLFRVRDEDKRLDFVNNVNATGRIYLSGTVWDGKPAARIAVSNWQVDVERDARIIEEVLDQVVGAETET
;
A
#
# COMPACT_ATOMS: atom_id res chain seq x y z
N MET A 1 0.11 41.39 58.64
CA MET A 1 -0.12 42.23 57.46
C MET A 1 -0.66 41.31 56.39
N ASP A 2 -1.93 41.52 56.08
CA ASP A 2 -2.68 40.90 54.99
C ASP A 2 -1.92 40.94 53.67
N HIS A 3 -2.06 39.88 52.88
CA HIS A 3 -2.49 39.99 51.48
C HIS A 3 -2.83 38.60 50.93
N SER A 4 -4.13 38.33 50.76
CA SER A 4 -4.64 37.32 49.83
C SER A 4 -4.28 37.68 48.39
N PRO A 5 -4.10 36.69 47.50
CA PRO A 5 -4.40 36.84 46.09
C PRO A 5 -5.63 35.99 45.74
N ASP A 6 -6.78 36.65 45.64
CA ASP A 6 -7.82 36.22 44.69
C ASP A 6 -7.41 36.74 43.32
N THR A 7 -7.32 35.86 42.34
CA THR A 7 -7.94 36.05 41.02
C THR A 7 -7.80 34.76 40.23
N ASP A 8 -8.85 33.97 40.41
CA ASP A 8 -9.35 32.93 39.54
C ASP A 8 -9.32 33.41 38.08
N THR A 9 -8.36 32.91 37.29
CA THR A 9 -8.43 32.92 35.83
C THR A 9 -8.74 31.50 35.40
N THR A 10 -9.98 31.10 35.61
CA THR A 10 -10.57 29.95 34.93
C THR A 10 -10.53 30.23 33.44
N VAL A 11 -9.56 29.64 32.76
CA VAL A 11 -9.53 29.51 31.30
C VAL A 11 -10.81 28.78 30.89
N SER A 12 -11.77 29.54 30.39
CA SER A 12 -13.08 29.11 29.90
C SER A 12 -12.96 28.45 28.52
N ASP A 13 -12.15 27.40 28.39
CA ASP A 13 -11.87 26.80 27.08
C ASP A 13 -11.94 25.27 27.07
N ARG A 14 -12.86 24.70 27.84
CA ARG A 14 -13.24 23.27 27.81
C ARG A 14 -14.48 23.00 26.93
N GLY A 15 -14.83 23.93 26.04
CA GLY A 15 -16.00 23.83 25.17
C GLY A 15 -15.75 23.13 23.83
N SER A 16 -14.54 23.16 23.26
CA SER A 16 -14.35 22.70 21.87
C SER A 16 -14.13 21.19 21.74
N LEU A 17 -13.13 20.62 22.42
CA LEU A 17 -12.77 19.20 22.25
C LEU A 17 -13.77 18.24 22.90
N ALA A 18 -14.26 18.55 24.10
CA ALA A 18 -15.26 17.74 24.79
C ALA A 18 -16.57 17.65 23.99
N GLN A 19 -16.91 18.73 23.28
CA GLN A 19 -18.13 18.80 22.48
C GLN A 19 -17.98 18.14 21.11
N VAL A 20 -16.81 18.23 20.48
CA VAL A 20 -16.45 17.39 19.33
C VAL A 20 -16.52 15.91 19.70
N ILE A 21 -15.97 15.52 20.86
CA ILE A 21 -16.06 14.15 21.37
C ILE A 21 -17.52 13.74 21.60
N SER A 22 -18.33 14.58 22.24
CA SER A 22 -19.77 14.31 22.47
C SER A 22 -20.55 14.17 21.16
N THR A 23 -20.25 15.01 20.17
CA THR A 23 -20.86 14.94 18.82
C THR A 23 -20.43 13.66 18.11
N LEU A 24 -19.15 13.31 18.14
CA LEU A 24 -18.64 12.05 17.60
C LEU A 24 -19.27 10.84 18.28
N GLN A 25 -19.43 10.86 19.61
CA GLN A 25 -20.12 9.82 20.36
C GLN A 25 -21.59 9.68 19.92
N THR A 26 -22.28 10.80 19.65
CA THR A 26 -23.65 10.81 19.16
C THR A 26 -23.77 10.28 17.72
N ILE A 27 -22.82 10.62 16.85
CA ILE A 27 -22.75 10.04 15.50
C ILE A 27 -22.51 8.54 15.60
N LEU A 28 -21.56 8.12 16.43
CA LEU A 28 -21.25 6.70 16.61
C LEU A 28 -22.44 5.92 17.18
N SER A 29 -23.20 6.47 18.12
CA SER A 29 -24.38 5.80 18.67
C SER A 29 -25.56 5.74 17.70
N THR A 30 -25.70 6.70 16.78
CA THR A 30 -26.78 6.71 15.76
C THR A 30 -26.52 5.81 14.57
N THR A 31 -25.27 5.40 14.35
CA THR A 31 -24.89 4.50 13.25
C THR A 31 -25.12 3.01 13.52
N ASN A 32 -25.64 2.64 14.71
CA ASN A 32 -25.71 1.24 15.18
C ASN A 32 -24.33 0.51 15.16
N LEU A 33 -23.22 1.24 15.16
CA LEU A 33 -21.85 0.69 15.20
C LEU A 33 -21.46 0.13 16.58
N ASP A 34 -22.34 0.32 17.57
CA ASP A 34 -22.32 -0.28 18.91
C ASP A 34 -22.89 -1.71 18.91
N GLN A 35 -23.65 -2.11 17.88
CA GLN A 35 -24.11 -3.48 17.69
C GLN A 35 -22.94 -4.40 17.27
N ASP A 36 -23.13 -5.71 17.45
CA ASP A 36 -22.13 -6.68 16.98
C ASP A 36 -21.94 -6.52 15.46
N ARG A 37 -20.77 -6.03 15.04
CA ARG A 37 -20.45 -5.77 13.62
C ARG A 37 -20.61 -7.02 12.74
N ARG A 38 -20.64 -8.21 13.37
CA ARG A 38 -20.86 -9.51 12.72
C ARG A 38 -22.30 -9.74 12.27
N SER A 39 -23.28 -8.99 12.78
CA SER A 39 -24.69 -9.08 12.39
C SER A 39 -25.14 -7.98 11.42
N LEU A 40 -24.27 -7.03 11.09
CA LEU A 40 -24.61 -5.95 10.15
C LEU A 40 -24.55 -6.46 8.70
N PRO A 41 -25.52 -6.10 7.84
CA PRO A 41 -25.47 -6.44 6.43
C PRO A 41 -24.27 -5.73 5.78
N ILE A 42 -23.48 -6.47 5.02
CA ILE A 42 -22.22 -5.95 4.44
C ILE A 42 -22.47 -4.83 3.44
N ILE A 43 -23.49 -5.04 2.59
CA ILE A 43 -24.06 -4.03 1.71
C ILE A 43 -25.31 -3.50 2.42
N PRO A 44 -25.43 -2.18 2.63
CA PRO A 44 -26.66 -1.60 3.17
C PRO A 44 -27.91 -2.06 2.40
N GLN A 45 -28.97 -2.42 3.12
CA GLN A 45 -30.26 -2.74 2.50
C GLN A 45 -30.96 -1.45 2.06
N ASN A 46 -31.65 -1.48 0.92
CA ASN A 46 -32.38 -0.33 0.36
C ASN A 46 -31.48 0.87 -0.01
N ILE A 47 -30.29 0.62 -0.59
CA ILE A 47 -29.53 1.68 -1.23
C ILE A 47 -30.42 2.32 -2.31
N PRO A 48 -30.71 3.63 -2.23
CA PRO A 48 -31.48 4.33 -3.25
C PRO A 48 -30.81 4.10 -4.61
N ASP A 49 -31.59 4.01 -5.68
CA ASP A 49 -31.00 3.88 -7.01
C ASP A 49 -30.02 5.04 -7.30
N LEU A 50 -29.15 4.88 -8.28
CA LEU A 50 -28.12 5.88 -8.58
C LEU A 50 -28.72 7.26 -8.86
N ALA A 51 -29.91 7.34 -9.47
CA ALA A 51 -30.60 8.59 -9.75
C ALA A 51 -31.15 9.24 -8.46
N GLN A 52 -31.63 8.44 -7.50
CA GLN A 52 -32.04 8.91 -6.18
C GLN A 52 -30.86 9.37 -5.33
N LEU A 53 -29.74 8.65 -5.35
CA LEU A 53 -28.50 9.09 -4.69
C LEU A 53 -27.99 10.40 -5.30
N GLN A 54 -28.00 10.51 -6.64
CA GLN A 54 -27.61 11.73 -7.35
C GLN A 54 -28.59 12.89 -7.10
N SER A 55 -29.90 12.63 -7.06
CA SER A 55 -30.92 13.64 -6.75
C SER A 55 -30.81 14.12 -5.31
N ARG A 56 -30.53 13.21 -4.36
CA ARG A 56 -30.26 13.58 -2.96
C ARG A 56 -28.97 14.38 -2.86
N ALA A 57 -27.89 13.95 -3.50
CA ALA A 57 -26.64 14.71 -3.57
C ALA A 57 -26.86 16.12 -4.17
N ALA A 58 -27.66 16.23 -5.24
CA ALA A 58 -28.04 17.52 -5.83
C ALA A 58 -28.88 18.38 -4.88
N SER A 59 -29.79 17.78 -4.09
CA SER A 59 -30.53 18.51 -3.06
C SER A 59 -29.63 19.01 -1.92
N LEU A 60 -28.54 18.29 -1.59
CA LEU A 60 -27.53 18.74 -0.62
C LEU A 60 -26.74 19.96 -1.12
N PHE A 61 -26.54 20.10 -2.44
CA PHE A 61 -25.95 21.30 -3.04
C PHE A 61 -26.88 22.51 -3.02
N LEU A 62 -28.20 22.30 -3.01
CA LEU A 62 -29.19 23.38 -3.03
C LEU A 62 -29.50 23.93 -1.63
N THR A 63 -29.42 23.09 -0.59
CA THR A 63 -29.63 23.49 0.81
C THR A 63 -28.40 24.11 1.48
N SER A 64 -27.23 24.11 0.82
CA SER A 64 -26.01 24.78 1.30
C SER A 64 -25.99 26.29 1.04
N SER A 65 -27.06 26.86 0.47
CA SER A 65 -27.23 28.31 0.33
C SER A 65 -27.39 28.91 1.73
N ARG A 66 -26.34 29.54 2.25
CA ARG A 66 -26.38 30.33 3.49
C ARG A 66 -27.57 31.31 3.39
N PRO A 67 -28.44 31.48 4.40
CA PRO A 67 -29.35 32.61 4.40
C PRO A 67 -28.49 33.87 4.27
N GLU A 68 -28.73 34.69 3.24
CA GLU A 68 -28.07 35.98 3.12
C GLU A 68 -28.40 36.78 4.38
N ALA A 69 -27.39 37.03 5.22
CA ALA A 69 -27.55 37.96 6.34
C ALA A 69 -27.75 39.36 5.74
N GLU A 70 -28.97 39.89 5.84
CA GLU A 70 -29.26 41.30 5.55
C GLU A 70 -28.40 42.17 6.46
N ALA A 71 -27.34 42.76 5.90
CA ALA A 71 -26.51 43.72 6.59
C ALA A 71 -27.22 45.08 6.61
N GLU A 72 -27.99 45.35 7.67
CA GLU A 72 -28.34 46.73 8.01
C GLU A 72 -27.11 47.41 8.63
N ALA A 73 -26.54 48.35 7.88
CA ALA A 73 -25.46 49.21 8.33
C ALA A 73 -26.03 50.30 9.25
N ASP A 74 -25.91 50.13 10.56
CA ASP A 74 -26.13 51.23 11.51
C ASP A 74 -24.79 51.85 11.92
N SER A 75 -24.57 53.08 11.47
CA SER A 75 -23.34 53.84 11.69
C SER A 75 -23.44 54.65 12.98
N ASN A 76 -22.92 54.11 14.09
CA ASN A 76 -22.34 54.90 15.19
C ASN A 76 -21.69 53.97 16.23
N CYS A 77 -20.36 54.03 16.38
CA CYS A 77 -19.67 53.33 17.47
C CYS A 77 -18.71 54.27 18.21
N ASP A 78 -19.08 54.57 19.46
CA ASP A 78 -18.23 55.13 20.50
C ASP A 78 -17.29 54.04 21.07
N SER A 79 -16.03 54.39 21.31
CA SER A 79 -14.93 53.46 21.62
C SER A 79 -14.92 52.89 23.05
N LYS A 80 -16.08 52.64 23.66
CA LYS A 80 -16.22 51.97 24.98
C LYS A 80 -17.17 50.76 25.01
N SER A 81 -17.79 50.36 23.89
CA SER A 81 -18.68 49.18 23.77
C SER A 81 -18.01 47.93 23.19
N ALA A 82 -16.74 48.01 22.77
CA ALA A 82 -16.08 46.96 21.99
C ALA A 82 -15.85 45.64 22.75
N SER A 83 -15.73 45.66 24.09
CA SER A 83 -15.51 44.44 24.88
C SER A 83 -16.78 43.61 25.12
N ALA A 84 -17.93 44.27 25.32
CA ALA A 84 -19.22 43.58 25.46
C ALA A 84 -19.72 43.04 24.10
N SER A 85 -19.51 43.80 23.01
CA SER A 85 -19.81 43.37 21.64
C SER A 85 -18.98 42.15 21.21
N ALA A 86 -17.70 42.08 21.59
CA ALA A 86 -16.85 40.94 21.26
C ALA A 86 -17.25 39.67 22.03
N ALA A 87 -17.63 39.79 23.30
CA ALA A 87 -18.13 38.65 24.10
C ALA A 87 -19.45 38.11 23.55
N THR A 88 -20.41 38.97 23.21
CA THR A 88 -21.68 38.56 22.59
C THR A 88 -21.48 38.01 21.17
N ALA A 89 -20.56 38.57 20.38
CA ALA A 89 -20.21 38.01 19.07
C ALA A 89 -19.55 36.63 19.20
N LEU A 90 -18.65 36.43 20.18
CA LEU A 90 -18.02 35.14 20.49
C LEU A 90 -19.05 34.09 20.96
N GLU A 91 -19.99 34.47 21.81
CA GLU A 91 -21.11 33.61 22.24
C GLU A 91 -22.06 33.27 21.07
N HIS A 92 -22.33 34.22 20.18
CA HIS A 92 -23.14 33.99 18.98
C HIS A 92 -22.43 33.06 18.00
N THR A 93 -21.12 33.26 17.75
CA THR A 93 -20.33 32.36 16.90
C THR A 93 -20.23 30.95 17.49
N ALA A 94 -20.05 30.83 18.80
CA ALA A 94 -20.01 29.52 19.46
C ALA A 94 -21.37 28.80 19.40
N SER A 95 -22.48 29.53 19.55
CA SER A 95 -23.83 28.99 19.39
C SER A 95 -24.10 28.54 17.94
N GLU A 96 -23.68 29.33 16.95
CA GLU A 96 -23.79 28.98 15.52
C GLU A 96 -22.94 27.77 15.14
N ASP A 97 -21.73 27.65 15.71
CA ASP A 97 -20.84 26.51 15.49
C ASP A 97 -21.44 25.22 16.06
N ILE A 98 -22.05 25.30 17.25
CA ILE A 98 -22.73 24.16 17.89
C ILE A 98 -23.95 23.71 17.06
N GLU A 99 -24.76 24.66 16.60
CA GLU A 99 -25.91 24.36 15.75
C GLU A 99 -25.45 23.75 14.41
N SER A 100 -24.35 24.25 13.85
CA SER A 100 -23.77 23.74 12.61
C SER A 100 -23.24 22.32 12.74
N LEU A 101 -22.53 22.00 13.83
CA LEU A 101 -22.06 20.64 14.11
C LEU A 101 -23.22 19.67 14.37
N SER A 102 -24.28 20.11 15.05
CA SER A 102 -25.48 19.31 15.28
C SER A 102 -26.23 18.99 13.98
N ARG A 103 -26.39 19.99 13.10
CA ARG A 103 -26.97 19.79 11.76
C ARG A 103 -26.12 18.85 10.91
N LEU A 104 -24.79 19.00 10.93
CA LEU A 104 -23.87 18.10 10.24
C LEU A 104 -23.98 16.67 10.77
N SER A 105 -23.99 16.49 12.08
CA SER A 105 -24.15 15.18 12.73
C SER A 105 -25.43 14.49 12.26
N THR A 106 -26.56 15.21 12.29
CA THR A 106 -27.86 14.71 11.83
C THR A 106 -27.82 14.31 10.34
N HIS A 107 -27.21 15.15 9.51
CA HIS A 107 -27.04 14.87 8.09
C HIS A 107 -26.17 13.63 7.83
N LEU A 108 -25.01 13.53 8.47
CA LEU A 108 -24.13 12.36 8.34
C LEU A 108 -24.86 11.08 8.74
N ALA A 109 -25.54 11.09 9.89
CA ALA A 109 -26.26 9.92 10.42
C ALA A 109 -27.41 9.47 9.52
N ASN A 110 -28.14 10.39 8.86
CA ASN A 110 -29.36 10.05 8.12
C ASN A 110 -29.16 9.91 6.59
N ASP A 111 -28.19 10.64 6.03
CA ASP A 111 -28.07 10.79 4.58
C ASP A 111 -26.78 10.21 4.00
N ILE A 112 -25.75 9.96 4.83
CA ILE A 112 -24.44 9.50 4.36
C ILE A 112 -24.09 8.12 4.92
N LEU A 113 -23.93 8.03 6.24
CA LEU A 113 -23.40 6.84 6.92
C LEU A 113 -24.21 5.56 6.65
N PRO A 114 -25.56 5.57 6.59
CA PRO A 114 -26.34 4.37 6.28
C PRO A 114 -26.07 3.78 4.89
N TYR A 115 -25.47 4.55 3.98
CA TYR A 115 -25.21 4.13 2.59
C TYR A 115 -23.73 3.83 2.31
N LEU A 116 -22.87 3.92 3.34
CA LEU A 116 -21.47 3.52 3.21
C LEU A 116 -21.34 2.00 3.29
N ASN A 117 -20.49 1.45 2.42
CA ASN A 117 -20.11 0.04 2.50
C ASN A 117 -19.37 -0.24 3.81
N LEU A 118 -19.74 -1.32 4.51
CA LEU A 118 -19.17 -1.72 5.79
C LEU A 118 -18.00 -2.71 5.65
N ALA A 119 -17.39 -2.82 4.46
CA ALA A 119 -16.32 -3.76 4.12
C ALA A 119 -15.19 -3.82 5.15
N SER A 120 -14.67 -2.66 5.57
CA SER A 120 -13.58 -2.58 6.53
C SER A 120 -14.00 -2.84 7.99
N LEU A 121 -15.30 -2.95 8.25
CA LEU A 121 -15.89 -3.09 9.58
C LEU A 121 -16.44 -4.50 9.84
N SER A 122 -16.67 -5.30 8.80
CA SER A 122 -17.23 -6.65 8.89
C SER A 122 -16.17 -7.74 8.65
N PRO A 123 -16.07 -8.76 9.53
CA PRO A 123 -15.25 -9.94 9.27
C PRO A 123 -15.80 -10.84 8.15
N ASN A 124 -17.04 -10.63 7.72
CA ASN A 124 -17.69 -11.42 6.67
C ASN A 124 -17.47 -10.83 5.26
N TYR A 125 -16.66 -9.77 5.14
CA TYR A 125 -16.25 -9.20 3.86
C TYR A 125 -15.03 -9.94 3.31
N TYR A 126 -15.22 -10.71 2.24
CA TYR A 126 -14.15 -11.49 1.56
C TYR A 126 -13.87 -11.00 0.14
N GLY A 127 -14.39 -9.81 -0.23
CA GLY A 127 -14.09 -9.17 -1.50
C GLY A 127 -12.70 -8.55 -1.53
N PHE A 128 -12.09 -8.50 -2.72
CA PHE A 128 -10.78 -7.86 -2.93
C PHE A 128 -9.71 -8.37 -1.95
N VAL A 129 -8.88 -7.50 -1.36
CA VAL A 129 -8.03 -7.83 -0.21
C VAL A 129 -8.13 -6.62 0.71
N ILE A 130 -9.05 -6.67 1.67
CA ILE A 130 -9.37 -5.57 2.58
C ILE A 130 -9.17 -6.05 4.01
N GLY A 131 -8.23 -5.43 4.73
CA GLY A 131 -7.91 -5.83 6.10
C GLY A 131 -8.92 -5.35 7.15
N GLY A 132 -9.61 -4.25 6.89
CA GLY A 132 -10.19 -3.47 8.00
C GLY A 132 -9.10 -2.84 8.86
N ALA A 133 -9.45 -2.39 10.06
CA ALA A 133 -8.53 -1.66 10.93
C ALA A 133 -8.52 -2.21 12.36
N THR A 134 -7.33 -2.46 12.93
CA THR A 134 -7.19 -2.82 14.35
C THR A 134 -7.53 -1.62 15.24
N PRO A 135 -7.98 -1.83 16.49
CA PRO A 135 -8.21 -0.73 17.43
C PRO A 135 -6.96 0.14 17.65
N ALA A 136 -5.77 -0.46 17.72
CA ALA A 136 -4.53 0.29 17.88
C ALA A 136 -4.18 1.13 16.64
N ALA A 137 -4.41 0.61 15.44
CA ALA A 137 -4.20 1.37 14.20
C ALA A 137 -5.21 2.51 14.06
N LEU A 138 -6.48 2.28 14.40
CA LEU A 138 -7.52 3.32 14.42
C LEU A 138 -7.17 4.46 15.38
N LEU A 139 -6.67 4.13 16.57
CA LEU A 139 -6.18 5.15 17.52
C LEU A 139 -5.03 5.96 16.90
N GLY A 140 -4.05 5.28 16.30
CA GLY A 140 -2.93 5.97 15.66
C GLY A 140 -3.36 6.86 14.48
N ASP A 141 -4.36 6.46 13.71
CA ASP A 141 -4.89 7.24 12.58
C ASP A 141 -5.74 8.43 13.01
N PHE A 142 -6.50 8.26 14.09
CA PHE A 142 -7.21 9.35 14.75
C PHE A 142 -6.23 10.41 15.28
N LEU A 143 -5.16 9.98 15.96
CA LEU A 143 -4.10 10.88 16.42
C LEU A 143 -3.35 11.54 15.27
N ALA A 144 -3.07 10.80 14.19
CA ALA A 144 -2.43 11.37 12.99
C ALA A 144 -3.27 12.50 12.39
N SER A 145 -4.61 12.37 12.42
CA SER A 145 -5.55 13.39 11.95
C SER A 145 -5.67 14.59 12.90
N ILE A 146 -5.58 14.37 14.22
CA ILE A 146 -5.62 15.46 15.22
C ILE A 146 -4.37 16.33 15.14
N TYR A 147 -3.19 15.71 15.06
CA TYR A 147 -1.92 16.44 15.05
C TYR A 147 -1.52 16.96 13.67
N ASP A 148 -2.14 16.43 12.61
CA ASP A 148 -2.01 16.81 11.19
C ASP A 148 -0.58 17.20 10.75
N GLN A 149 0.39 16.38 11.16
CA GLN A 149 1.81 16.66 10.90
C GLN A 149 2.14 16.41 9.42
N ASN A 150 2.74 17.40 8.76
CA ASN A 150 3.28 17.25 7.41
C ASN A 150 4.69 16.61 7.44
N VAL A 151 4.79 15.32 7.16
CA VAL A 151 6.02 14.50 7.27
C VAL A 151 6.85 14.57 5.98
N HIS A 152 7.30 15.77 5.63
CA HIS A 152 8.02 16.05 4.38
C HIS A 152 9.52 16.27 4.58
N VAL A 153 9.92 16.92 5.67
CA VAL A 153 11.32 17.27 5.97
C VAL A 153 11.71 16.75 7.35
N HIS A 154 12.98 16.34 7.50
CA HIS A 154 13.52 15.93 8.79
C HIS A 154 13.83 17.16 9.65
N LEU A 155 13.04 17.37 10.72
CA LEU A 155 13.12 18.50 11.64
C LEU A 155 13.25 18.00 13.10
N PRO A 156 14.40 17.42 13.47
CA PRO A 156 14.55 16.67 14.73
C PRO A 156 14.47 17.52 16.00
N ARG A 157 14.61 18.86 15.90
CA ARG A 157 14.44 19.77 17.05
C ARG A 157 12.98 20.16 17.27
N GLU A 158 12.13 19.98 16.25
CA GLU A 158 10.75 20.45 16.21
C GLU A 158 9.72 19.31 16.31
N THR A 159 9.99 18.15 15.72
CA THR A 159 9.05 17.02 15.68
C THR A 159 9.75 15.67 15.57
N ILE A 160 9.17 14.64 16.19
CA ILE A 160 9.66 13.25 16.09
C ILE A 160 9.16 12.52 14.84
N SER A 161 8.30 13.14 14.02
CA SER A 161 7.51 12.43 13.01
C SER A 161 8.34 11.60 12.02
N THR A 162 9.42 12.18 11.49
CA THR A 162 10.34 11.51 10.56
C THR A 162 11.23 10.47 11.25
N THR A 163 11.63 10.72 12.49
CA THR A 163 12.36 9.72 13.31
C THR A 163 11.46 8.52 13.61
N LEU A 164 10.20 8.74 13.98
CA LEU A 164 9.24 7.67 14.24
C LEU A 164 8.91 6.91 12.95
N GLU A 165 8.85 7.59 11.81
CA GLU A 165 8.72 6.95 10.51
C GLU A 165 9.89 5.99 10.24
N ALA A 166 11.14 6.43 10.41
CA ALA A 166 12.31 5.56 10.25
C ALA A 166 12.31 4.37 11.22
N VAL A 167 11.95 4.59 12.49
CA VAL A 167 11.82 3.50 13.49
C VAL A 167 10.75 2.50 13.05
N THR A 168 9.61 2.98 12.57
CA THR A 168 8.48 2.15 12.15
C THR A 168 8.83 1.33 10.91
N LEU A 169 9.51 1.92 9.93
CA LEU A 169 10.04 1.22 8.76
C LEU A 169 11.03 0.13 9.16
N ASN A 170 11.94 0.38 10.11
CA ASN A 170 12.85 -0.65 10.62
C ASN A 170 12.13 -1.77 11.38
N LYS A 171 11.05 -1.47 12.12
CA LYS A 171 10.19 -2.51 12.72
C LYS A 171 9.53 -3.39 11.65
N LEU A 172 9.13 -2.82 10.51
CA LEU A 172 8.62 -3.59 9.38
C LEU A 172 9.70 -4.44 8.70
N VAL A 173 10.92 -3.91 8.54
CA VAL A 173 12.10 -4.69 8.08
C VAL A 173 12.30 -5.92 8.97
N GLN A 174 12.21 -5.75 10.30
CA GLN A 174 12.30 -6.85 11.27
C GLN A 174 11.10 -7.81 11.17
N LEU A 175 9.87 -7.29 11.09
CA LEU A 175 8.65 -8.10 10.96
C LEU A 175 8.70 -9.00 9.73
N PHE A 176 9.16 -8.47 8.60
CA PHE A 176 9.33 -9.21 7.35
C PHE A 176 10.65 -9.98 7.26
N ARG A 177 11.46 -9.99 8.33
CA ARG A 177 12.73 -10.71 8.40
C ARG A 177 13.63 -10.39 7.20
N LEU A 178 13.70 -9.11 6.83
CA LEU A 178 14.64 -8.61 5.83
C LEU A 178 15.99 -8.36 6.52
N PRO A 179 17.14 -8.76 5.92
CA PRO A 179 18.44 -8.54 6.54
C PRO A 179 18.74 -7.05 6.71
N GLU A 180 18.91 -6.61 7.96
CA GLU A 180 19.19 -5.20 8.30
C GLU A 180 20.45 -4.67 7.59
N SER A 181 21.44 -5.53 7.34
CA SER A 181 22.67 -5.20 6.61
C SER A 181 22.44 -4.66 5.19
N GLY A 182 21.30 -4.96 4.57
CA GLY A 182 20.92 -4.46 3.24
C GLY A 182 19.66 -3.59 3.24
N TRP A 183 18.84 -3.67 4.29
CA TRP A 183 17.47 -3.13 4.28
C TRP A 183 17.17 -2.15 5.42
N ALA A 184 18.01 -2.03 6.45
CA ALA A 184 17.78 -1.08 7.53
C ALA A 184 17.75 0.36 6.99
N VAL A 185 16.76 1.13 7.43
CA VAL A 185 16.38 2.44 6.88
C VAL A 185 16.97 3.58 7.71
N GLY A 186 17.37 4.66 7.02
CA GLY A 186 17.88 5.88 7.66
C GLY A 186 19.34 5.72 8.13
N GLY A 187 19.66 6.27 9.30
CA GLY A 187 20.99 6.14 9.91
C GLY A 187 21.37 4.71 10.32
N SER A 188 20.39 3.80 10.39
CA SER A 188 20.57 2.41 10.84
C SER A 188 21.15 1.47 9.78
N GLY A 189 21.22 1.87 8.50
CA GLY A 189 21.76 1.00 7.46
C GLY A 189 21.82 1.59 6.05
N PRO A 190 22.17 0.78 5.04
CA PRO A 190 22.27 1.21 3.65
C PRO A 190 20.92 1.19 2.91
N GLY A 191 19.87 0.66 3.52
CA GLY A 191 18.53 0.58 2.95
C GLY A 191 17.80 1.92 2.93
N GLY A 192 16.87 2.04 1.99
CA GLY A 192 15.92 3.15 1.89
C GLY A 192 14.51 2.63 2.11
N GLY A 193 13.64 3.48 2.64
CA GLY A 193 12.25 3.13 2.89
C GLY A 193 11.37 4.36 2.97
N VAL A 194 10.12 4.24 2.53
CA VAL A 194 9.14 5.32 2.57
C VAL A 194 7.72 4.77 2.65
N PHE A 195 6.85 5.44 3.42
CA PHE A 195 5.41 5.17 3.37
C PHE A 195 4.80 5.80 2.13
N THR A 196 3.90 5.06 1.48
CA THR A 196 3.19 5.46 0.27
C THR A 196 1.68 5.33 0.48
N THR A 197 0.90 5.75 -0.51
CA THR A 197 -0.55 5.52 -0.55
C THR A 197 -0.90 4.04 -0.75
N GLY A 198 0.04 3.22 -1.22
CA GLY A 198 -0.16 1.79 -1.46
C GLY A 198 0.80 1.22 -2.49
N ALA A 199 0.62 -0.05 -2.83
CA ALA A 199 1.45 -0.80 -3.77
C ALA A 199 1.42 -0.18 -5.17
N THR A 200 0.34 0.50 -5.57
CA THR A 200 0.33 1.22 -6.86
C THR A 200 1.35 2.35 -6.89
N ALA A 201 1.40 3.20 -5.86
CA ALA A 201 2.41 4.24 -5.76
C ALA A 201 3.81 3.62 -5.63
N SER A 202 3.96 2.62 -4.76
CA SER A 202 5.23 1.92 -4.55
C SER A 202 5.78 1.24 -5.81
N ASN A 203 4.92 0.68 -6.66
CA ASN A 203 5.30 0.13 -7.97
C ASN A 203 5.81 1.23 -8.93
N VAL A 204 5.29 2.45 -8.84
CA VAL A 204 5.84 3.61 -9.58
C VAL A 204 7.25 3.93 -9.08
N LEU A 205 7.46 3.98 -7.75
CA LEU A 205 8.80 4.15 -7.18
C LEU A 205 9.75 3.03 -7.63
N GLY A 206 9.31 1.78 -7.55
CA GLY A 206 10.08 0.61 -7.94
C GLY A 206 10.52 0.63 -9.39
N LEU A 207 9.62 0.97 -10.33
CA LEU A 207 9.97 1.10 -11.74
C LEU A 207 10.78 2.37 -12.04
N ALA A 208 10.60 3.46 -11.30
CA ALA A 208 11.42 4.66 -11.45
C ALA A 208 12.88 4.38 -11.07
N LEU A 209 13.11 3.72 -9.92
CA LEU A 209 14.43 3.26 -9.49
C LEU A 209 15.00 2.23 -10.45
N GLY A 210 14.18 1.26 -10.89
CA GLY A 210 14.60 0.27 -11.86
C GLY A 210 15.06 0.89 -13.17
N ARG A 211 14.29 1.83 -13.72
CA ARG A 211 14.61 2.59 -14.96
C ARG A 211 15.96 3.28 -14.83
N GLU A 212 16.15 4.02 -13.74
CA GLU A 212 17.40 4.72 -13.45
C GLU A 212 18.59 3.76 -13.37
N TYR A 213 18.43 2.67 -12.61
CA TYR A 213 19.45 1.64 -12.45
C TYR A 213 19.86 1.00 -13.78
N VAL A 214 18.90 0.52 -14.58
CA VAL A 214 19.20 -0.23 -15.80
C VAL A 214 19.85 0.65 -16.87
N LEU A 215 19.51 1.95 -16.92
CA LEU A 215 20.15 2.92 -17.82
C LEU A 215 21.58 3.22 -17.39
N ARG A 216 21.83 3.43 -16.09
CA ARG A 216 23.20 3.57 -15.56
C ARG A 216 24.06 2.34 -15.87
N ARG A 217 23.50 1.13 -15.70
CA ARG A 217 24.18 -0.12 -16.09
C ARG A 217 24.47 -0.21 -17.59
N ALA A 218 23.60 0.31 -18.44
CA ALA A 218 23.84 0.35 -19.88
C ALA A 218 24.98 1.29 -20.25
N LEU A 219 25.01 2.48 -19.64
CA LEU A 219 26.10 3.45 -19.81
C LEU A 219 27.44 2.89 -19.33
N GLU A 220 27.47 2.28 -18.13
CA GLU A 220 28.68 1.62 -17.61
C GLU A 220 29.22 0.56 -18.58
N ARG A 221 28.33 -0.26 -19.17
CA ARG A 221 28.71 -1.28 -20.16
C ARG A 221 29.27 -0.66 -21.43
N LYS A 222 28.63 0.39 -21.96
CA LYS A 222 29.08 1.10 -23.15
C LYS A 222 30.44 1.77 -22.94
N SER A 223 30.62 2.51 -21.85
CA SER A 223 31.89 3.19 -21.54
C SER A 223 33.06 2.19 -21.41
N LYS A 224 32.81 1.02 -20.81
CA LYS A 224 33.79 -0.07 -20.75
C LYS A 224 34.13 -0.63 -22.13
N ALA A 225 33.13 -0.82 -23.00
CA ALA A 225 33.34 -1.33 -24.36
C ALA A 225 34.12 -0.35 -25.26
N GLU A 226 33.92 0.95 -25.06
CA GLU A 226 34.57 2.02 -25.84
C GLU A 226 35.95 2.43 -25.28
N ASN A 227 36.45 1.76 -24.22
CA ASN A 227 37.66 2.13 -23.49
C ASN A 227 37.69 3.60 -23.03
N ILE A 228 36.51 4.19 -22.81
CA ILE A 228 36.41 5.54 -22.28
C ILE A 228 36.60 5.45 -20.77
N SER A 229 37.72 5.99 -20.29
CA SER A 229 37.90 6.26 -18.86
C SER A 229 36.86 7.31 -18.46
N LEU A 230 35.73 6.85 -17.91
CA LEU A 230 34.94 7.67 -16.99
C LEU A 230 35.91 8.03 -15.86
N SER A 231 36.34 9.29 -15.80
CA SER A 231 37.36 9.75 -14.86
C SER A 231 36.99 9.27 -13.45
N SER A 232 37.89 8.52 -12.83
CA SER A 232 37.80 8.01 -11.47
C SER A 232 37.99 9.11 -10.41
N SER A 233 37.51 10.34 -10.65
CA SER A 233 37.24 11.28 -9.57
C SER A 233 35.85 10.95 -9.03
N ALA A 234 35.82 10.22 -7.91
CA ALA A 234 34.62 9.89 -7.16
C ALA A 234 33.86 11.12 -6.60
N SER A 235 34.15 12.33 -7.09
CA SER A 235 33.50 13.59 -6.73
C SER A 235 32.89 14.34 -7.93
N THR A 236 32.90 13.78 -9.15
CA THR A 236 32.32 14.45 -10.33
C THR A 236 31.74 13.48 -11.36
N SER A 237 30.97 12.47 -10.93
CA SER A 237 29.92 11.99 -11.83
C SER A 237 28.89 13.11 -11.92
N THR A 238 28.89 13.88 -13.01
CA THR A 238 27.65 14.46 -13.53
C THR A 238 26.72 13.28 -13.77
N SER A 239 25.96 12.91 -12.73
CA SER A 239 25.24 11.65 -12.62
C SER A 239 24.26 11.56 -13.78
N PHE A 240 24.58 10.73 -14.77
CA PHE A 240 23.71 10.38 -15.88
C PHE A 240 22.39 9.84 -15.32
N SER A 241 21.41 10.73 -15.16
CA SER A 241 20.13 10.48 -14.50
C SER A 241 18.98 10.85 -15.40
N CYS A 242 17.91 10.06 -15.35
CA CYS A 242 16.67 10.40 -16.01
C CYS A 242 16.11 11.74 -15.53
N GLY A 243 16.37 12.13 -14.28
CA GLY A 243 15.92 13.40 -13.72
C GLY A 243 16.58 14.62 -14.37
N GLU A 244 17.85 14.47 -14.77
CA GLU A 244 18.65 15.58 -15.33
C GLU A 244 18.55 15.66 -16.86
N TYR A 245 18.67 14.51 -17.54
CA TYR A 245 18.74 14.46 -19.02
C TYR A 245 17.41 14.06 -19.68
N GLY A 246 16.45 13.56 -18.90
CA GLY A 246 15.27 12.90 -19.45
C GLY A 246 15.57 11.52 -20.06
N ILE A 247 14.52 10.71 -20.20
CA ILE A 247 14.64 9.31 -20.62
C ILE A 247 15.16 9.15 -22.06
N ALA A 248 14.70 9.99 -22.99
CA ALA A 248 15.00 9.85 -24.41
C ALA A 248 16.48 10.12 -24.72
N GLU A 249 17.01 11.21 -24.18
CA GLU A 249 18.42 11.55 -24.34
C GLU A 249 19.32 10.48 -23.70
N LEU A 250 18.98 10.05 -22.49
CA LEU A 250 19.75 9.04 -21.77
C LEU A 250 19.78 7.69 -22.50
N MET A 251 18.65 7.29 -23.09
CA MET A 251 18.58 6.09 -23.94
C MET A 251 19.49 6.20 -25.16
N VAL A 252 19.50 7.33 -25.86
CA VAL A 252 20.39 7.56 -27.01
C VAL A 252 21.85 7.49 -26.59
N GLN A 253 22.23 8.17 -25.51
CA GLN A 253 23.59 8.14 -24.98
C GLN A 253 24.02 6.72 -24.58
N ALA A 254 23.12 5.96 -23.97
CA ALA A 254 23.36 4.58 -23.53
C ALA A 254 23.34 3.54 -24.67
N GLY A 255 22.95 3.92 -25.90
CA GLY A 255 22.75 2.96 -27.00
C GLY A 255 21.56 2.01 -26.75
N VAL A 256 20.57 2.47 -25.99
CA VAL A 256 19.38 1.71 -25.61
C VAL A 256 18.22 2.10 -26.52
N ARG A 257 17.61 1.11 -27.16
CA ARG A 257 16.41 1.29 -28.01
C ARG A 257 15.11 0.97 -27.27
N ARG A 258 15.16 0.19 -26.19
CA ARG A 258 13.96 -0.25 -25.46
C ARG A 258 14.28 -0.54 -23.99
N ILE A 259 13.39 -0.10 -23.12
CA ILE A 259 13.28 -0.59 -21.73
C ILE A 259 12.07 -1.51 -21.69
N GLN A 260 12.21 -2.69 -21.08
CA GLN A 260 11.10 -3.63 -20.87
C GLN A 260 10.96 -4.01 -19.40
N VAL A 261 9.74 -4.34 -19.00
CA VAL A 261 9.40 -4.85 -17.67
C VAL A 261 8.98 -6.31 -17.83
N LEU A 262 9.80 -7.23 -17.35
CA LEU A 262 9.54 -8.66 -17.37
C LEU A 262 8.70 -9.03 -16.16
N SER A 263 7.64 -9.82 -16.34
CA SER A 263 6.85 -10.33 -15.23
C SER A 263 6.09 -11.61 -15.58
N THR A 264 5.53 -12.28 -14.58
CA THR A 264 4.57 -13.36 -14.78
C THR A 264 3.16 -12.77 -14.94
N LEU A 265 2.19 -13.19 -14.14
CA LEU A 265 0.85 -12.60 -14.06
C LEU A 265 0.88 -11.36 -13.16
N SER A 266 1.49 -10.27 -13.62
CA SER A 266 1.62 -9.03 -12.85
C SER A 266 0.26 -8.39 -12.55
N HIS A 267 0.12 -7.78 -11.37
CA HIS A 267 -1.01 -6.90 -11.11
C HIS A 267 -1.04 -5.72 -12.10
N SER A 268 -2.25 -5.25 -12.42
CA SER A 268 -2.47 -4.14 -13.36
C SER A 268 -1.73 -2.84 -12.99
N SER A 269 -1.35 -2.67 -11.72
CA SER A 269 -0.52 -1.55 -11.25
C SER A 269 0.86 -1.53 -11.87
N ILE A 270 1.45 -2.67 -12.27
CA ILE A 270 2.76 -2.69 -12.94
C ILE A 270 2.66 -2.05 -14.32
N ALA A 271 1.65 -2.41 -15.12
CA ALA A 271 1.41 -1.77 -16.41
C ALA A 271 1.06 -0.28 -16.25
N LYS A 272 0.30 0.08 -15.21
CA LYS A 272 0.03 1.48 -14.85
C LYS A 272 1.33 2.22 -14.51
N ALA A 273 2.19 1.65 -13.66
CA ALA A 273 3.46 2.24 -13.28
C ALA A 273 4.40 2.39 -14.48
N ALA A 274 4.49 1.38 -15.35
CA ALA A 274 5.26 1.44 -16.60
C ALA A 274 4.79 2.61 -17.49
N SER A 275 3.47 2.86 -17.55
CA SER A 275 2.93 4.03 -18.24
C SER A 275 3.37 5.35 -17.61
N VAL A 276 3.35 5.45 -16.28
CA VAL A 276 3.67 6.69 -15.55
C VAL A 276 5.16 7.03 -15.68
N VAL A 277 6.06 6.04 -15.57
CA VAL A 277 7.51 6.28 -15.62
C VAL A 277 8.07 6.41 -17.06
N GLY A 278 7.20 6.37 -18.07
CA GLY A 278 7.58 6.55 -19.48
C GLY A 278 8.06 5.29 -20.21
N ILE A 279 7.90 4.09 -19.64
CA ILE A 279 8.25 2.81 -20.30
C ILE A 279 7.13 2.35 -21.25
N GLY A 280 5.86 2.58 -20.88
CA GLY A 280 4.69 2.21 -21.67
C GLY A 280 4.19 0.78 -21.45
N ARG A 281 2.86 0.59 -21.49
CA ARG A 281 2.19 -0.69 -21.17
C ARG A 281 2.59 -1.85 -22.08
N ARG A 282 2.84 -1.57 -23.37
CA ARG A 282 3.26 -2.58 -24.38
C ARG A 282 4.66 -3.15 -24.12
N ASN A 283 5.40 -2.56 -23.19
CA ASN A 283 6.72 -3.01 -22.80
C ASN A 283 6.72 -3.81 -21.49
N VAL A 284 5.54 -4.13 -20.95
CA VAL A 284 5.40 -5.20 -19.96
C VAL A 284 5.33 -6.52 -20.72
N VAL A 285 6.37 -7.33 -20.56
CA VAL A 285 6.59 -8.59 -21.30
C VAL A 285 6.44 -9.76 -20.35
N SER A 286 5.70 -10.77 -20.79
CA SER A 286 5.42 -11.95 -19.98
C SER A 286 6.55 -12.97 -20.07
N ILE A 287 6.93 -13.56 -18.94
CA ILE A 287 7.94 -14.62 -18.80
C ILE A 287 7.37 -15.85 -18.06
N LEU A 288 6.15 -16.24 -18.42
CA LEU A 288 5.44 -17.39 -17.81
C LEU A 288 6.13 -18.70 -18.18
N ALA A 289 6.19 -19.61 -17.20
CA ALA A 289 6.59 -21.00 -17.41
C ALA A 289 5.58 -21.74 -18.31
N GLU A 290 6.13 -22.57 -19.19
CA GLU A 290 5.37 -23.64 -19.85
C GLU A 290 5.13 -24.78 -18.84
N ASN A 291 4.04 -25.55 -18.96
CA ASN A 291 3.81 -26.67 -18.04
C ASN A 291 4.77 -27.82 -18.34
N ASP A 292 5.42 -28.35 -17.30
CA ASP A 292 6.30 -29.53 -17.36
C ASP A 292 5.55 -30.89 -17.46
N ASN A 293 4.29 -30.92 -17.92
CA ASN A 293 3.49 -32.16 -17.98
C ASN A 293 3.11 -32.58 -19.40
N ASP A 294 4.07 -32.63 -20.33
CA ASP A 294 3.82 -33.24 -21.65
C ASP A 294 5.05 -33.96 -22.20
N ASP A 295 5.65 -34.84 -21.39
CA ASP A 295 6.77 -35.68 -21.84
C ASP A 295 6.34 -36.92 -22.65
N ASN A 296 5.08 -37.01 -23.10
CA ASN A 296 4.63 -38.04 -24.06
C ASN A 296 3.27 -37.72 -24.72
N SER A 297 3.17 -36.69 -25.58
CA SER A 297 2.21 -36.78 -26.69
C SER A 297 2.66 -36.01 -27.93
N SER A 298 3.02 -36.78 -28.96
CA SER A 298 3.18 -36.28 -30.32
C SER A 298 1.78 -36.08 -30.92
N SER A 299 1.14 -34.94 -30.66
CA SER A 299 0.00 -34.51 -31.47
C SER A 299 -0.08 -32.99 -31.57
N SER A 300 -0.12 -32.50 -32.82
CA SER A 300 -0.19 -31.09 -33.18
C SER A 300 -1.57 -30.48 -32.90
N SER A 301 -1.88 -30.23 -31.62
CA SER A 301 -2.99 -29.36 -31.21
C SER A 301 -2.52 -28.33 -30.19
N SER A 302 -2.80 -27.06 -30.47
CA SER A 302 -2.21 -25.86 -29.89
C SER A 302 -2.72 -25.49 -28.49
N ASN A 303 -2.68 -26.41 -27.53
CA ASN A 303 -3.00 -26.14 -26.12
C ASN A 303 -1.85 -26.57 -25.21
N THR A 304 -0.68 -25.94 -25.36
CA THR A 304 0.31 -25.90 -24.28
C THR A 304 -0.33 -25.18 -23.10
N HIS A 305 -0.75 -25.93 -22.08
CA HIS A 305 -1.15 -25.36 -20.81
C HIS A 305 0.08 -24.66 -20.21
N HIS A 306 0.00 -23.36 -19.94
CA HIS A 306 1.08 -22.60 -19.30
C HIS A 306 0.78 -22.50 -17.80
N ASN A 307 1.79 -22.42 -16.94
CA ASN A 307 1.61 -22.07 -15.54
C ASN A 307 1.82 -20.56 -15.40
N PRO A 308 0.75 -19.72 -15.44
CA PRO A 308 0.91 -18.28 -15.45
C PRO A 308 1.47 -17.72 -14.12
N LEU A 309 1.59 -18.57 -13.10
CA LEU A 309 2.00 -18.18 -11.76
C LEU A 309 3.48 -18.43 -11.52
N ARG A 310 4.23 -19.07 -12.42
CA ARG A 310 5.66 -19.35 -12.23
C ARG A 310 6.55 -18.59 -13.22
N ILE A 311 7.71 -18.15 -12.75
CA ILE A 311 8.75 -17.56 -13.58
C ILE A 311 9.43 -18.66 -14.40
N ASP A 312 9.51 -18.45 -15.71
CA ASP A 312 10.38 -19.21 -16.59
C ASP A 312 11.81 -18.63 -16.54
N ILE A 313 12.73 -19.40 -15.98
CA ILE A 313 14.12 -18.97 -15.77
C ILE A 313 14.86 -18.83 -17.11
N ASP A 314 14.57 -19.67 -18.09
CA ASP A 314 15.24 -19.66 -19.38
C ASP A 314 14.73 -18.51 -20.24
N LYS A 315 13.41 -18.24 -20.23
CA LYS A 315 12.86 -17.01 -20.85
C LYS A 315 13.37 -15.76 -20.18
N LEU A 316 13.49 -15.74 -18.84
CA LEU A 316 14.11 -14.62 -18.13
C LEU A 316 15.53 -14.38 -18.64
N GLU A 317 16.36 -15.42 -18.73
CA GLU A 317 17.74 -15.27 -19.22
C GLU A 317 17.77 -14.79 -20.67
N ASN A 318 16.95 -15.37 -21.54
CA ASN A 318 16.90 -15.00 -22.96
C ASN A 318 16.46 -13.54 -23.15
N GLU A 319 15.48 -13.06 -22.39
CA GLU A 319 15.08 -11.65 -22.41
C GLU A 319 16.13 -10.72 -21.79
N ALA A 320 16.82 -11.15 -20.74
CA ALA A 320 17.89 -10.38 -20.10
C ALA A 320 19.10 -10.20 -21.03
N ARG A 321 19.47 -11.23 -21.80
CA ARG A 321 20.60 -11.22 -22.75
C ARG A 321 20.46 -10.19 -23.87
N LYS A 322 19.24 -9.77 -24.21
CA LYS A 322 18.97 -8.72 -25.22
C LYS A 322 19.52 -7.34 -24.82
N CYS A 323 20.09 -7.21 -23.63
CA CYS A 323 20.84 -6.01 -23.23
C CYS A 323 22.05 -5.73 -24.12
N HIS A 324 22.57 -6.74 -24.84
CA HIS A 324 23.61 -6.59 -25.88
C HIS A 324 23.06 -6.04 -27.21
N GLU A 325 21.73 -6.08 -27.40
CA GLU A 325 21.02 -5.57 -28.57
C GLU A 325 20.30 -4.24 -28.28
N GLY A 326 20.66 -3.57 -27.18
CA GLY A 326 20.06 -2.30 -26.75
C GLY A 326 18.68 -2.45 -26.08
N VAL A 327 18.30 -3.63 -25.59
CA VAL A 327 17.07 -3.84 -24.81
C VAL A 327 17.41 -4.12 -23.36
N ILE A 328 17.07 -3.20 -22.45
CA ILE A 328 17.35 -3.36 -21.02
C ILE A 328 16.09 -3.72 -20.24
N SER A 329 16.24 -4.53 -19.20
CA SER A 329 15.12 -5.19 -18.53
C SER A 329 15.03 -4.82 -17.06
N ILE A 330 13.81 -4.61 -16.58
CA ILE A 330 13.43 -4.61 -15.16
C ILE A 330 12.59 -5.86 -14.94
N LEU A 331 12.87 -6.66 -13.91
CA LEU A 331 12.07 -7.81 -13.52
C LEU A 331 11.14 -7.42 -12.37
N THR A 332 9.83 -7.62 -12.54
CA THR A 332 8.83 -7.50 -11.47
C THR A 332 8.33 -8.89 -11.06
N ILE A 333 8.56 -9.25 -9.81
CA ILE A 333 8.17 -10.52 -9.20
C ILE A 333 6.88 -10.31 -8.40
N SER A 334 5.83 -11.06 -8.71
CA SER A 334 4.59 -11.04 -7.91
C SER A 334 4.74 -11.98 -6.71
N ALA A 335 4.54 -11.43 -5.51
CA ALA A 335 4.42 -12.20 -4.28
C ALA A 335 2.99 -12.04 -3.75
N GLY A 336 2.15 -13.03 -4.04
CA GLY A 336 0.70 -12.95 -3.83
C GLY A 336 -0.01 -12.40 -5.07
N GLU A 337 -0.16 -13.23 -6.10
CA GLU A 337 -0.99 -12.91 -7.26
C GLU A 337 -2.44 -12.70 -6.82
N VAL A 338 -3.11 -11.68 -7.36
CA VAL A 338 -4.37 -11.18 -6.77
C VAL A 338 -5.49 -12.20 -6.76
N ASN A 339 -5.59 -13.09 -7.74
CA ASN A 339 -6.67 -14.06 -7.85
C ASN A 339 -6.43 -15.31 -7.01
N THR A 340 -5.18 -15.74 -6.88
CA THR A 340 -4.82 -17.05 -6.32
C THR A 340 -4.05 -16.96 -5.00
N GLY A 341 -3.49 -15.79 -4.68
CA GLY A 341 -2.57 -15.59 -3.57
C GLY A 341 -1.23 -16.32 -3.73
N ARG A 342 -0.94 -16.88 -4.91
CA ARG A 342 0.28 -17.67 -5.16
C ARG A 342 1.50 -16.78 -5.42
N PHE A 343 2.68 -17.40 -5.33
CA PHE A 343 3.98 -16.73 -5.46
C PHE A 343 4.64 -17.09 -6.80
N ALA A 344 5.33 -16.12 -7.39
CA ALA A 344 6.04 -16.30 -8.65
C ALA A 344 7.31 -17.17 -8.55
N THR A 345 7.78 -17.37 -7.32
CA THR A 345 8.99 -18.12 -6.95
C THR A 345 8.64 -19.14 -5.88
N ASP A 346 9.44 -20.21 -5.72
CA ASP A 346 9.10 -21.32 -4.82
C ASP A 346 10.29 -21.86 -4.00
N SER A 347 11.44 -21.19 -4.05
CA SER A 347 12.64 -21.60 -3.31
C SER A 347 13.70 -20.52 -3.29
N LEU A 348 14.57 -20.57 -2.27
CA LEU A 348 15.79 -19.78 -2.22
C LEU A 348 16.70 -20.04 -3.43
N ASP A 349 16.84 -21.30 -3.84
CA ASP A 349 17.68 -21.69 -4.98
C ASP A 349 17.20 -21.06 -6.29
N MET A 350 15.89 -21.04 -6.53
CA MET A 350 15.28 -20.35 -7.67
C MET A 350 15.57 -18.85 -7.62
N MET A 351 15.34 -18.18 -6.48
CA MET A 351 15.63 -16.75 -6.34
C MET A 351 17.13 -16.43 -6.47
N ALA A 352 18.01 -17.33 -6.02
CA ALA A 352 19.45 -17.20 -6.23
C ALA A 352 19.84 -17.33 -7.71
N ARG A 353 19.17 -18.20 -8.48
CA ARG A 353 19.33 -18.27 -9.95
C ARG A 353 18.86 -16.98 -10.62
N VAL A 354 17.67 -16.49 -10.27
CA VAL A 354 17.13 -15.21 -10.75
C VAL A 354 18.11 -14.07 -10.49
N ARG A 355 18.63 -13.95 -9.25
CA ARG A 355 19.60 -12.94 -8.87
C ARG A 355 20.88 -13.00 -9.71
N ARG A 356 21.45 -14.21 -9.92
CA ARG A 356 22.65 -14.38 -10.75
C ARG A 356 22.44 -13.92 -12.19
N ILE A 357 21.32 -14.30 -12.82
CA ILE A 357 20.97 -13.83 -14.17
C ILE A 357 20.85 -12.31 -14.17
N CYS A 358 20.15 -11.74 -13.18
CA CYS A 358 19.93 -10.31 -13.12
C CYS A 358 21.25 -9.54 -12.90
N ASP A 359 22.18 -10.05 -12.10
CA ASP A 359 23.51 -9.45 -11.92
C ASP A 359 24.36 -9.53 -13.19
N GLN A 360 24.32 -10.66 -13.89
CA GLN A 360 25.08 -10.87 -15.13
C GLN A 360 24.68 -9.88 -16.23
N TYR A 361 23.37 -9.64 -16.40
CA TYR A 361 22.85 -8.81 -17.49
C TYR A 361 22.43 -7.39 -17.06
N GLY A 362 22.56 -7.05 -15.78
CA GLY A 362 22.25 -5.72 -15.24
C GLY A 362 20.74 -5.43 -15.14
N VAL A 363 19.95 -6.42 -14.73
CA VAL A 363 18.49 -6.33 -14.54
C VAL A 363 18.17 -5.92 -13.10
N TRP A 364 17.23 -4.99 -12.95
CA TRP A 364 16.67 -4.61 -11.65
C TRP A 364 15.58 -5.57 -11.21
N ILE A 365 15.56 -6.00 -9.95
CA ILE A 365 14.48 -6.84 -9.39
C ILE A 365 13.58 -6.02 -8.47
N HIS A 366 12.30 -5.89 -8.81
CA HIS A 366 11.27 -5.32 -7.96
C HIS A 366 10.27 -6.42 -7.53
N VAL A 367 9.97 -6.52 -6.24
CA VAL A 367 8.93 -7.43 -5.73
C VAL A 367 7.66 -6.63 -5.44
N ASP A 368 6.58 -6.97 -6.13
CA ASP A 368 5.22 -6.55 -5.77
C ASP A 368 4.67 -7.54 -4.74
N GLY A 369 4.86 -7.20 -3.46
CA GLY A 369 4.48 -8.01 -2.30
C GLY A 369 3.32 -7.41 -1.52
N ALA A 370 2.40 -6.69 -2.20
CA ALA A 370 1.32 -5.92 -1.59
C ALA A 370 0.62 -6.62 -0.41
N PHE A 371 0.36 -7.92 -0.52
CA PHE A 371 -0.07 -8.76 0.61
C PHE A 371 0.76 -10.03 0.78
N GLY A 372 1.39 -10.58 -0.27
CA GLY A 372 2.19 -11.80 -0.13
C GLY A 372 3.47 -11.63 0.69
N LEU A 373 4.01 -10.41 0.85
CA LEU A 373 5.20 -10.20 1.68
C LEU A 373 4.99 -10.63 3.13
N PHE A 374 3.76 -10.57 3.63
CA PHE A 374 3.39 -11.01 4.98
C PHE A 374 3.62 -12.50 5.21
N GLY A 375 3.73 -13.32 4.14
CA GLY A 375 4.20 -14.69 4.27
C GLY A 375 5.57 -14.81 4.93
N ARG A 376 6.42 -13.76 4.89
CA ARG A 376 7.72 -13.73 5.58
C ARG A 376 7.63 -13.61 7.10
N ILE A 377 6.45 -13.33 7.65
CA ILE A 377 6.22 -13.34 9.10
C ILE A 377 6.38 -14.78 9.63
N LEU A 378 6.02 -15.77 8.82
CA LEU A 378 6.20 -17.19 9.12
C LEU A 378 7.70 -17.52 9.27
N ASP A 379 8.01 -18.36 10.25
CA ASP A 379 9.35 -18.89 10.47
C ASP A 379 9.47 -20.25 9.76
N PRO A 380 10.29 -20.40 8.71
CA PRO A 380 10.40 -21.65 7.95
C PRO A 380 10.93 -22.82 8.79
N GLU A 381 11.56 -22.56 9.94
CA GLU A 381 12.07 -23.61 10.84
C GLU A 381 11.04 -24.03 11.89
N ARG A 382 10.10 -23.14 12.25
CA ARG A 382 9.11 -23.39 13.33
C ARG A 382 7.71 -23.64 12.80
N ASP A 383 7.34 -23.00 11.70
CA ASP A 383 6.00 -22.99 11.12
C ASP A 383 5.91 -23.97 9.93
N LEU A 384 6.31 -25.23 10.16
CA LEU A 384 6.45 -26.26 9.12
C LEU A 384 5.16 -26.54 8.33
N GLU A 385 3.99 -26.34 8.95
CA GLU A 385 2.67 -26.43 8.30
C GLU A 385 2.48 -25.44 7.13
N TYR A 386 3.29 -24.37 7.11
CA TYR A 386 3.23 -23.28 6.13
C TYR A 386 4.48 -23.26 5.23
N GLN A 387 5.14 -24.41 5.06
CA GLN A 387 6.39 -24.52 4.31
C GLN A 387 6.25 -24.04 2.86
N GLU A 388 5.15 -24.37 2.17
CA GLU A 388 4.94 -23.94 0.78
C GLU A 388 4.80 -22.42 0.64
N ILE A 389 4.14 -21.75 1.59
CA ILE A 389 4.08 -20.28 1.64
C ILE A 389 5.48 -19.72 1.94
N SER A 390 6.18 -20.30 2.92
CA SER A 390 7.53 -19.87 3.31
C SER A 390 8.52 -19.98 2.14
N ARG A 391 8.46 -21.08 1.39
CA ARG A 391 9.19 -21.32 0.14
C ARG A 391 8.87 -20.26 -0.91
N GLY A 392 7.60 -19.89 -1.03
CA GLY A 392 7.13 -18.84 -1.94
C GLY A 392 7.78 -17.46 -1.72
N VAL A 393 8.14 -17.15 -0.47
CA VAL A 393 8.70 -15.85 -0.06
C VAL A 393 10.20 -15.89 0.26
N GLN A 394 10.84 -17.06 0.20
CA GLN A 394 12.28 -17.20 0.39
C GLN A 394 13.06 -16.53 -0.74
N GLY A 395 14.13 -15.83 -0.40
CA GLY A 395 14.97 -15.13 -1.37
C GLY A 395 14.42 -13.79 -1.87
N LEU A 396 13.20 -13.38 -1.48
CA LEU A 396 12.67 -12.04 -1.82
C LEU A 396 13.58 -10.90 -1.34
N GLU A 397 14.37 -11.11 -0.28
CA GLU A 397 15.39 -10.18 0.21
C GLU A 397 16.55 -9.93 -0.78
N LEU A 398 16.70 -10.78 -1.81
CA LEU A 398 17.67 -10.60 -2.90
C LEU A 398 17.20 -9.57 -3.94
N ALA A 399 15.94 -9.13 -3.87
CA ALA A 399 15.40 -8.09 -4.72
C ALA A 399 16.05 -6.72 -4.44
N ASP A 400 15.99 -5.82 -5.42
CA ASP A 400 16.53 -4.46 -5.30
C ASP A 400 15.52 -3.50 -4.67
N SER A 401 14.23 -3.76 -4.83
CA SER A 401 13.16 -3.10 -4.09
C SER A 401 11.96 -4.02 -3.84
N ILE A 402 11.22 -3.74 -2.76
CA ILE A 402 10.05 -4.50 -2.32
C ILE A 402 8.94 -3.52 -1.95
N THR A 403 7.69 -3.88 -2.23
CA THR A 403 6.52 -3.18 -1.68
C THR A 403 5.59 -4.09 -0.88
N ALA A 404 4.87 -3.50 0.08
CA ALA A 404 3.76 -4.12 0.79
C ALA A 404 2.68 -3.07 1.14
N ASP A 405 1.44 -3.51 1.35
CA ASP A 405 0.34 -2.67 1.81
C ASP A 405 0.00 -2.97 3.26
N CYS A 406 0.22 -2.00 4.14
CA CYS A 406 -0.15 -2.10 5.54
C CYS A 406 -1.68 -2.18 5.70
N HIS A 407 -2.45 -1.47 4.87
CA HIS A 407 -3.91 -1.46 4.93
C HIS A 407 -4.58 -2.78 4.50
N LYS A 408 -3.77 -3.79 4.15
CA LYS A 408 -4.18 -5.18 3.94
C LYS A 408 -3.95 -5.97 5.21
N LEU A 409 -2.89 -6.78 5.27
CA LEU A 409 -2.67 -7.75 6.35
C LEU A 409 -2.04 -7.16 7.62
N LEU A 410 -1.68 -5.87 7.62
CA LEU A 410 -1.36 -5.16 8.87
C LEU A 410 -2.61 -4.49 9.49
N ASN A 411 -3.72 -4.49 8.75
CA ASN A 411 -5.03 -4.00 9.17
C ASN A 411 -4.94 -2.58 9.74
N VAL A 412 -4.35 -1.65 8.96
CA VAL A 412 -4.36 -0.22 9.26
C VAL A 412 -5.34 0.52 8.34
N PRO A 413 -5.88 1.69 8.74
CA PRO A 413 -6.74 2.49 7.87
C PRO A 413 -6.09 2.85 6.54
N TYR A 414 -6.93 3.05 5.52
CA TYR A 414 -6.48 3.58 4.24
C TYR A 414 -6.12 5.07 4.36
N ASP A 415 -5.10 5.57 3.67
CA ASP A 415 -4.16 4.86 2.81
C ASP A 415 -2.82 4.57 3.51
N CYS A 416 -2.24 3.40 3.26
CA CYS A 416 -0.96 3.04 3.89
C CYS A 416 -0.27 1.86 3.19
N GLY A 417 0.71 2.17 2.35
CA GLY A 417 1.67 1.20 1.81
C GLY A 417 3.09 1.54 2.23
N VAL A 418 4.01 0.63 1.93
CA VAL A 418 5.44 0.82 2.13
C VAL A 418 6.22 0.42 0.88
N PHE A 419 7.27 1.17 0.63
CA PHE A 419 8.28 0.85 -0.37
C PHE A 419 9.64 0.77 0.32
N PHE A 420 10.37 -0.31 0.06
CA PHE A 420 11.74 -0.53 0.52
C PHE A 420 12.68 -0.69 -0.67
N THR A 421 13.93 -0.27 -0.52
CA THR A 421 15.00 -0.52 -1.48
C THR A 421 16.34 -0.73 -0.79
N ARG A 422 17.22 -1.54 -1.38
CA ARG A 422 18.63 -1.62 -0.95
C ARG A 422 19.48 -0.45 -1.46
N HIS A 423 18.91 0.43 -2.29
CA HIS A 423 19.63 1.46 -3.04
C HIS A 423 19.18 2.86 -2.63
N LYS A 424 19.32 3.22 -1.35
CA LYS A 424 18.77 4.46 -0.78
C LYS A 424 19.18 5.74 -1.54
N ALA A 425 20.41 5.78 -2.06
CA ALA A 425 20.91 6.92 -2.82
C ALA A 425 20.20 7.10 -4.17
N LEU A 426 19.67 6.04 -4.79
CA LEU A 426 18.91 6.17 -6.03
C LEU A 426 17.61 6.95 -5.82
N SER A 427 16.95 6.79 -4.67
CA SER A 427 15.74 7.54 -4.36
C SER A 427 16.01 9.05 -4.38
N GLU A 428 17.07 9.51 -3.72
CA GLU A 428 17.42 10.94 -3.66
C GLU A 428 17.80 11.50 -5.03
N HIS A 429 18.48 10.72 -5.88
CA HIS A 429 18.82 11.14 -7.24
C HIS A 429 17.59 11.29 -8.16
N ILE A 430 16.50 10.59 -7.87
CA ILE A 430 15.30 10.55 -8.73
C ILE A 430 14.26 11.54 -8.24
N PHE A 431 14.07 11.63 -6.93
CA PHE A 431 12.99 12.39 -6.30
C PHE A 431 13.48 13.68 -5.63
N GLY A 432 14.77 14.01 -5.75
CA GLY A 432 15.30 15.29 -5.25
C GLY A 432 14.59 16.48 -5.91
N ASN A 433 14.05 17.38 -5.09
CA ASN A 433 13.51 18.65 -5.58
C ASN A 433 14.68 19.56 -6.00
N GLY A 434 14.85 19.78 -7.31
CA GLY A 434 15.87 20.70 -7.83
C GLY A 434 15.75 22.10 -7.22
N SER A 435 16.83 22.62 -6.62
CA SER A 435 17.01 24.04 -6.25
C SER A 435 15.92 24.73 -5.39
N ALA A 436 15.09 24.01 -4.64
CA ALA A 436 14.12 24.62 -3.73
C ALA A 436 14.78 25.06 -2.40
N ALA A 437 15.31 26.28 -2.37
CA ALA A 437 16.12 26.80 -1.26
C ALA A 437 15.46 26.72 0.14
N TYR A 438 14.13 26.81 0.22
CA TYR A 438 13.41 26.76 1.51
C TYR A 438 13.26 25.35 2.10
N LEU A 439 13.49 24.30 1.30
CA LEU A 439 13.42 22.89 1.71
C LEU A 439 14.78 22.33 2.15
N ASN A 440 15.88 23.04 1.84
CA ASN A 440 17.25 22.64 2.16
C ASN A 440 17.70 23.11 3.55
N ARG A 441 16.86 22.95 4.58
CA ARG A 441 17.26 23.26 5.97
C ARG A 441 17.89 22.05 6.64
N SER A 442 19.09 21.70 6.23
CA SER A 442 19.97 20.78 6.96
C SER A 442 21.40 21.29 7.12
N LYS A 443 21.69 22.56 6.76
CA LYS A 443 23.03 23.15 6.88
C LYS A 443 23.20 24.37 7.81
N ASP A 444 22.15 24.99 8.32
CA ASP A 444 22.28 26.34 8.94
C ASP A 444 22.19 26.40 10.48
N LEU A 445 22.43 25.32 11.23
CA LEU A 445 22.34 25.37 12.71
C LEU A 445 23.52 24.77 13.46
N GLY A 446 24.74 25.01 12.96
CA GLY A 446 25.96 24.75 13.69
C GLY A 446 27.16 25.44 13.07
N GLU A 447 27.24 26.76 13.19
CA GLU A 447 28.49 27.55 13.19
C GLU A 447 28.11 29.04 13.39
N GLU A 448 28.18 29.52 14.63
CA GLU A 448 28.32 30.95 14.90
C GLU A 448 29.80 31.29 14.95
N GLU A 449 30.14 32.34 14.20
CA GLU A 449 31.33 33.20 14.22
C GLU A 449 32.65 32.65 13.59
N ASP A 450 32.87 33.01 12.32
CA ASP A 450 33.96 33.94 12.02
C ASP A 450 33.77 34.71 10.69
N ASN A 451 33.92 36.03 10.75
CA ASN A 451 33.80 36.97 9.64
C ASN A 451 35.06 36.94 8.75
N ASN A 452 34.93 36.77 7.43
CA ASN A 452 35.45 37.72 6.41
C ASN A 452 35.44 37.20 4.95
N ASN A 453 34.94 38.07 4.06
CA ASN A 453 35.32 38.34 2.67
C ASN A 453 35.09 37.33 1.51
N ASN A 454 34.19 37.76 0.62
CA ASN A 454 34.28 37.80 -0.85
C ASN A 454 34.74 36.55 -1.64
N ASN A 455 33.79 35.89 -2.30
CA ASN A 455 33.68 35.94 -3.78
C ASN A 455 32.45 35.19 -4.30
N ASN A 456 31.74 35.86 -5.23
CA ASN A 456 30.69 35.29 -6.06
C ASN A 456 31.17 34.03 -6.80
N ASN A 457 30.55 32.89 -6.52
CA ASN A 457 30.39 31.77 -7.45
C ASN A 457 29.21 30.90 -6.99
N ASN A 458 28.07 31.04 -7.67
CA ASN A 458 26.94 30.12 -7.58
C ASN A 458 27.32 28.80 -8.23
N ASN A 459 27.92 27.90 -7.44
CA ASN A 459 28.05 26.47 -7.71
C ASN A 459 28.52 25.84 -6.40
N ASN A 460 27.67 25.03 -5.75
CA ASN A 460 27.99 24.04 -4.71
C ASN A 460 26.65 23.34 -4.36
N ASN A 461 26.23 22.19 -4.92
CA ASN A 461 26.93 20.92 -5.04
C ASN A 461 27.92 20.67 -3.91
N ASN A 462 27.41 20.14 -2.80
CA ASN A 462 28.23 19.45 -1.82
C ASN A 462 27.52 18.16 -1.38
N GLY A 463 27.80 17.09 -2.13
CA GLY A 463 27.95 15.78 -1.52
C GLY A 463 29.08 15.87 -0.50
N GLY A 464 28.73 15.81 0.77
CA GLY A 464 29.69 15.73 1.86
C GLY A 464 30.09 14.28 2.07
N ASN A 465 31.26 13.90 1.56
CA ASN A 465 32.02 12.78 2.10
C ASN A 465 32.59 13.24 3.46
N GLY A 466 31.75 13.22 4.49
CA GLY A 466 32.12 13.47 5.87
C GLY A 466 32.25 12.14 6.59
N ASN A 467 33.49 11.78 6.91
CA ASN A 467 33.83 10.66 7.77
C ASN A 467 33.38 10.97 9.22
N GLY A 468 32.08 10.87 9.47
CA GLY A 468 31.43 11.02 10.77
C GLY A 468 30.29 10.01 10.86
N GLY A 469 30.55 8.86 11.47
CA GLY A 469 29.52 7.86 11.74
C GLY A 469 28.53 8.39 12.77
N GLY A 470 27.29 8.64 12.35
CA GLY A 470 26.17 8.97 13.24
C GLY A 470 24.97 9.60 12.55
N GLU A 471 23.81 8.96 12.63
CA GLU A 471 22.49 9.61 12.82
C GLU A 471 21.88 10.54 11.74
N HIS A 472 21.83 10.20 10.44
CA HIS A 472 21.02 11.01 9.51
C HIS A 472 19.83 10.26 8.90
N VAL A 473 18.62 10.64 9.31
CA VAL A 473 17.35 10.28 8.65
C VAL A 473 17.22 11.09 7.37
N GLN A 474 17.01 10.43 6.22
CA GLN A 474 16.85 11.12 4.94
C GLN A 474 15.54 11.93 4.93
N SER A 475 15.58 13.13 4.36
CA SER A 475 14.37 13.97 4.25
C SER A 475 13.33 13.26 3.37
N PRO A 476 12.13 12.97 3.89
CA PRO A 476 11.15 12.14 3.19
C PRO A 476 10.68 12.69 1.83
N ILE A 477 10.78 14.00 1.62
CA ILE A 477 10.49 14.70 0.36
C ILE A 477 11.37 14.24 -0.82
N ASN A 478 12.57 13.70 -0.55
CA ASN A 478 13.49 13.20 -1.58
C ASN A 478 13.40 11.67 -1.75
N LEU A 479 12.39 11.03 -1.16
CA LEU A 479 12.26 9.57 -1.16
C LEU A 479 11.08 9.06 -2.00
N GLY A 480 10.24 9.97 -2.51
CA GLY A 480 9.08 9.61 -3.32
C GLY A 480 8.42 10.79 -4.00
N LEU A 481 7.20 10.57 -4.50
CA LEU A 481 6.49 11.56 -5.35
C LEU A 481 5.86 12.71 -4.56
N GLU A 482 5.58 12.51 -3.27
CA GLU A 482 4.78 13.42 -2.45
C GLU A 482 5.68 14.43 -1.72
N ASN A 483 5.44 15.72 -1.95
CA ASN A 483 5.98 16.77 -1.08
C ASN A 483 5.23 16.78 0.25
N SER A 484 3.93 17.11 0.24
CA SER A 484 3.11 17.07 1.46
C SER A 484 2.69 15.65 1.79
N ARG A 485 2.91 15.23 3.05
CA ARG A 485 2.72 13.85 3.46
C ARG A 485 2.04 13.73 4.81
N ARG A 486 0.99 12.92 4.87
CA ARG A 486 0.34 12.50 6.12
C ARG A 486 1.32 11.67 6.96
N PHE A 487 1.17 11.71 8.28
CA PHE A 487 1.94 10.88 9.21
C PHE A 487 1.50 9.40 9.22
N ARG A 488 1.58 8.73 8.05
CA ARG A 488 1.14 7.33 7.83
C ARG A 488 1.87 6.31 8.70
N ALA A 489 3.04 6.65 9.22
CA ALA A 489 3.79 5.80 10.13
C ALA A 489 3.11 5.63 11.49
N LEU A 490 2.33 6.60 11.98
CA LEU A 490 1.77 6.55 13.33
C LEU A 490 0.74 5.42 13.54
N PRO A 491 -0.26 5.20 12.66
CA PRO A 491 -1.13 4.02 12.73
C PRO A 491 -0.37 2.70 12.77
N VAL A 492 0.66 2.58 11.92
CA VAL A 492 1.51 1.40 11.79
C VAL A 492 2.34 1.18 13.06
N TYR A 493 2.93 2.24 13.61
CA TYR A 493 3.66 2.20 14.86
C TYR A 493 2.77 1.70 16.00
N CYS A 494 1.59 2.30 16.18
CA CYS A 494 0.67 1.94 17.25
C CYS A 494 0.28 0.45 17.20
N THR A 495 -0.05 -0.07 16.02
CA THR A 495 -0.45 -1.48 15.88
C THR A 495 0.73 -2.45 16.06
N LEU A 496 1.94 -2.11 15.58
CA LEU A 496 3.14 -2.91 15.81
C LEU A 496 3.54 -2.93 17.30
N MET A 497 3.34 -1.82 18.01
CA MET A 497 3.63 -1.74 19.44
C MET A 497 2.60 -2.49 20.30
N ALA A 498 1.33 -2.51 19.88
CA ALA A 498 0.27 -3.20 20.61
C ALA A 498 0.33 -4.72 20.47
N TYR A 499 0.57 -5.22 19.24
CA TYR A 499 0.46 -6.66 18.95
C TYR A 499 1.81 -7.35 18.77
N GLY A 500 2.85 -6.61 18.38
CA GLY A 500 4.17 -7.17 18.09
C GLY A 500 4.13 -8.22 16.97
N ARG A 501 5.26 -8.90 16.77
CA ARG A 501 5.37 -9.97 15.77
C ARG A 501 4.42 -11.14 16.05
N GLU A 502 4.33 -11.59 17.30
CA GLU A 502 3.54 -12.76 17.66
C GLU A 502 2.04 -12.55 17.44
N GLY A 503 1.52 -11.34 17.73
CA GLY A 503 0.12 -11.02 17.43
C GLY A 503 -0.18 -11.04 15.93
N TYR A 504 0.72 -10.54 15.09
CA TYR A 504 0.56 -10.62 13.64
C TYR A 504 0.74 -12.03 13.08
N LEU A 505 1.62 -12.83 13.67
CA LEU A 505 1.77 -14.24 13.32
C LEU A 505 0.48 -15.02 13.63
N ASP A 506 -0.15 -14.79 14.79
CA ASP A 506 -1.45 -15.37 15.13
C ASP A 506 -2.55 -14.96 14.14
N MET A 507 -2.66 -13.66 13.84
CA MET A 507 -3.63 -13.15 12.86
C MET A 507 -3.46 -13.81 11.48
N LEU A 508 -2.22 -13.86 10.99
CA LEU A 508 -1.90 -14.46 9.71
C LEU A 508 -2.24 -15.95 9.68
N LYS A 509 -1.91 -16.70 10.73
CA LYS A 509 -2.24 -18.13 10.84
C LYS A 509 -3.75 -18.35 10.79
N ARG A 510 -4.54 -17.60 11.57
CA ARG A 510 -6.02 -17.71 11.53
C ARG A 510 -6.59 -17.43 10.14
N GLN A 511 -6.07 -16.43 9.44
CA GLN A 511 -6.48 -16.10 8.08
C GLN A 511 -6.18 -17.24 7.10
N ILE A 512 -4.98 -17.81 7.17
CA ILE A 512 -4.60 -18.97 6.35
C ILE A 512 -5.45 -20.19 6.71
N SER A 513 -5.68 -20.46 8.00
CA SER A 513 -6.49 -21.58 8.47
C SER A 513 -7.93 -21.49 7.94
N LEU A 514 -8.55 -20.31 7.96
CA LEU A 514 -9.88 -20.13 7.37
C LEU A 514 -9.87 -20.37 5.86
N ALA A 515 -8.90 -19.81 5.13
CA ALA A 515 -8.79 -20.04 3.68
C ALA A 515 -8.61 -21.53 3.34
N ARG A 516 -7.77 -22.25 4.09
CA ARG A 516 -7.56 -23.70 3.96
C ARG A 516 -8.81 -24.50 4.35
N ARG A 517 -9.52 -24.12 5.41
CA ARG A 517 -10.75 -24.78 5.87
C ARG A 517 -11.87 -24.68 4.83
N VAL A 518 -12.04 -23.52 4.20
CA VAL A 518 -12.99 -23.31 3.10
C VAL A 518 -12.57 -24.08 1.87
N THR A 519 -11.28 -24.07 1.53
CA THR A 519 -10.73 -24.82 0.39
C THR A 519 -10.98 -26.32 0.55
N GLN A 520 -10.76 -26.87 1.75
CA GLN A 520 -10.99 -28.27 2.06
C GLN A 520 -12.46 -28.66 1.85
N TRP A 521 -13.40 -27.80 2.28
CA TRP A 521 -14.83 -28.03 2.07
C TRP A 521 -15.20 -28.01 0.57
N LEU A 522 -14.70 -27.01 -0.17
CA LEU A 522 -14.94 -26.92 -1.62
C LEU A 522 -14.40 -28.14 -2.39
N LEU A 523 -13.27 -28.71 -1.96
CA LEU A 523 -12.70 -29.92 -2.57
C LEU A 523 -13.56 -31.17 -2.35
N GLN A 524 -14.42 -31.17 -1.34
CA GLN A 524 -15.32 -32.30 -1.03
C GLN A 524 -16.68 -32.19 -1.72
N ASP A 525 -16.97 -31.06 -2.38
CA ASP A 525 -18.26 -30.78 -2.98
C ASP A 525 -18.15 -30.75 -4.51
N GLU A 526 -18.78 -31.72 -5.16
CA GLU A 526 -18.73 -31.92 -6.62
C GLU A 526 -19.28 -30.73 -7.41
N ARG A 527 -20.09 -29.86 -6.79
CA ARG A 527 -20.67 -28.67 -7.45
C ARG A 527 -19.63 -27.58 -7.70
N PHE A 528 -18.49 -27.63 -7.01
CA PHE A 528 -17.43 -26.64 -7.11
C PHE A 528 -16.16 -27.20 -7.76
N GLU A 529 -15.39 -26.28 -8.33
CA GLU A 529 -14.04 -26.51 -8.84
C GLU A 529 -13.10 -25.52 -8.17
N VAL A 530 -12.12 -26.02 -7.41
CA VAL A 530 -11.05 -25.19 -6.83
C VAL A 530 -9.97 -24.94 -7.88
N LEU A 531 -9.53 -23.69 -7.97
CA LEU A 531 -8.58 -23.18 -8.96
C LEU A 531 -7.30 -22.67 -8.26
N PRO A 532 -6.16 -22.55 -8.97
CA PRO A 532 -5.94 -22.87 -10.39
C PRO A 532 -5.64 -24.35 -10.66
N ASP A 533 -5.32 -25.12 -9.61
CA ASP A 533 -4.74 -26.46 -9.71
C ASP A 533 -5.82 -27.56 -9.57
N ALA A 534 -6.90 -27.52 -10.36
CA ALA A 534 -8.04 -28.44 -10.21
C ALA A 534 -7.70 -29.94 -10.37
N VAL A 535 -6.53 -30.25 -10.93
CA VAL A 535 -6.01 -31.62 -11.16
C VAL A 535 -4.94 -32.04 -10.15
N SER A 536 -4.51 -31.14 -9.25
CA SER A 536 -3.55 -31.48 -8.19
C SER A 536 -4.21 -32.24 -7.04
N GLU A 537 -3.40 -32.95 -6.27
CA GLU A 537 -3.86 -33.62 -5.05
C GLU A 537 -4.39 -32.60 -4.02
N PRO A 538 -5.49 -32.90 -3.30
CA PRO A 538 -6.08 -32.01 -2.30
C PRO A 538 -5.06 -31.45 -1.28
N GLU A 539 -4.12 -32.28 -0.82
CA GLU A 539 -3.08 -31.87 0.12
C GLU A 539 -2.15 -30.80 -0.47
N GLU A 540 -1.82 -30.89 -1.75
CA GLU A 540 -0.98 -29.92 -2.45
C GLU A 540 -1.71 -28.57 -2.62
N ILE A 541 -2.99 -28.62 -2.97
CA ILE A 541 -3.84 -27.42 -3.09
C ILE A 541 -3.92 -26.70 -1.74
N LEU A 542 -4.17 -27.44 -0.65
CA LEU A 542 -4.23 -26.90 0.70
C LEU A 542 -2.89 -26.32 1.15
N ALA A 543 -1.78 -27.03 0.91
CA ALA A 543 -0.45 -26.57 1.28
C ALA A 543 -0.11 -25.21 0.64
N LYS A 544 -0.43 -25.06 -0.65
CA LYS A 544 -0.18 -23.84 -1.42
C LYS A 544 -1.24 -22.74 -1.23
N THR A 545 -2.38 -23.04 -0.58
CA THR A 545 -3.41 -22.05 -0.27
C THR A 545 -2.90 -21.09 0.81
N PHE A 546 -2.76 -19.81 0.45
CA PHE A 546 -2.33 -18.75 1.35
C PHE A 546 -3.53 -18.06 2.01
N MET A 547 -4.05 -16.98 1.43
CA MET A 547 -5.18 -16.22 1.99
C MET A 547 -6.29 -15.92 0.98
N VAL A 548 -6.10 -16.29 -0.29
CA VAL A 548 -7.13 -16.18 -1.33
C VAL A 548 -7.52 -17.58 -1.77
N VAL A 549 -8.82 -17.87 -1.76
CA VAL A 549 -9.42 -19.07 -2.32
C VAL A 549 -10.06 -18.70 -3.65
N LEU A 550 -9.58 -19.30 -4.74
CA LEU A 550 -10.15 -19.15 -6.07
C LEU A 550 -10.92 -20.42 -6.42
N PHE A 551 -12.17 -20.25 -6.85
CA PHE A 551 -13.01 -21.39 -7.22
C PHE A 551 -14.05 -20.96 -8.24
N ARG A 552 -14.74 -21.92 -8.83
CA ARG A 552 -15.93 -21.66 -9.65
C ARG A 552 -17.00 -22.73 -9.45
N VAL A 553 -18.24 -22.38 -9.76
CA VAL A 553 -19.36 -23.33 -9.83
C VAL A 553 -19.26 -24.10 -11.17
N ARG A 554 -19.44 -25.42 -11.11
CA ARG A 554 -19.36 -26.29 -12.30
C ARG A 554 -20.56 -26.13 -13.22
N ASP A 555 -21.76 -26.09 -12.64
CA ASP A 555 -23.01 -25.81 -13.35
C ASP A 555 -22.92 -24.45 -14.07
N GLU A 556 -23.13 -24.45 -15.39
CA GLU A 556 -22.94 -23.26 -16.23
C GLU A 556 -23.99 -22.18 -15.98
N ASP A 557 -25.24 -22.60 -15.80
CA ASP A 557 -26.39 -21.71 -15.64
C ASP A 557 -26.30 -20.99 -14.28
N LYS A 558 -25.84 -21.69 -13.25
CA LYS A 558 -25.62 -21.10 -11.92
C LYS A 558 -24.36 -20.25 -11.83
N ARG A 559 -23.36 -20.49 -12.67
CA ARG A 559 -22.03 -19.84 -12.58
C ARG A 559 -22.08 -18.34 -12.82
N LEU A 560 -22.88 -17.88 -13.77
CA LEU A 560 -22.82 -16.49 -14.24
C LEU A 560 -23.24 -15.49 -13.15
N ASP A 561 -24.33 -15.80 -12.44
CA ASP A 561 -24.88 -14.94 -11.39
C ASP A 561 -24.49 -15.34 -9.97
N PHE A 562 -23.66 -16.38 -9.81
CA PHE A 562 -23.28 -16.94 -8.51
C PHE A 562 -22.81 -15.88 -7.51
N VAL A 563 -21.84 -15.03 -7.89
CA VAL A 563 -21.30 -13.99 -7.01
C VAL A 563 -22.36 -12.96 -6.63
N ASN A 564 -23.23 -12.58 -7.59
CA ASN A 564 -24.31 -11.63 -7.33
C ASN A 564 -25.32 -12.23 -6.34
N ASN A 565 -25.68 -13.50 -6.52
CA ASN A 565 -26.61 -14.20 -5.64
C ASN A 565 -26.05 -14.40 -4.23
N VAL A 566 -24.75 -14.71 -4.09
CA VAL A 566 -24.06 -14.74 -2.79
C VAL A 566 -24.12 -13.37 -2.12
N ASN A 567 -23.75 -12.30 -2.84
CA ASN A 567 -23.74 -10.94 -2.30
C ASN A 567 -25.16 -10.46 -1.94
N ALA A 568 -26.18 -10.89 -2.68
CA ALA A 568 -27.59 -10.57 -2.42
C ALA A 568 -28.11 -11.15 -1.09
N THR A 569 -27.48 -12.20 -0.56
CA THR A 569 -27.82 -12.71 0.79
C THR A 569 -27.52 -11.70 1.90
N GLY A 570 -26.59 -10.77 1.67
CA GLY A 570 -26.09 -9.81 2.67
C GLY A 570 -25.28 -10.43 3.81
N ARG A 571 -25.10 -11.76 3.84
CA ARG A 571 -24.42 -12.50 4.91
C ARG A 571 -22.90 -12.51 4.76
N ILE A 572 -22.43 -12.66 3.53
CA ILE A 572 -21.01 -12.55 3.12
C ILE A 572 -20.90 -11.72 1.84
N TYR A 573 -19.70 -11.23 1.54
CA TYR A 573 -19.42 -10.55 0.28
C TYR A 573 -18.21 -11.15 -0.42
N LEU A 574 -18.37 -11.52 -1.68
CA LEU A 574 -17.34 -12.07 -2.56
C LEU A 574 -17.07 -11.13 -3.74
N SER A 575 -15.85 -11.20 -4.26
CA SER A 575 -15.50 -10.59 -5.55
C SER A 575 -15.47 -11.63 -6.65
N GLY A 576 -16.08 -11.31 -7.81
CA GLY A 576 -15.95 -12.09 -9.03
C GLY A 576 -14.65 -11.79 -9.77
N THR A 577 -14.21 -12.75 -10.58
CA THR A 577 -13.08 -12.62 -11.50
C THR A 577 -13.30 -13.49 -12.75
N VAL A 578 -12.37 -13.46 -13.67
CA VAL A 578 -12.31 -14.36 -14.81
C VAL A 578 -10.99 -15.14 -14.73
N TRP A 579 -11.09 -16.47 -14.72
CA TRP A 579 -9.94 -17.37 -14.75
C TRP A 579 -10.11 -18.33 -15.92
N ASP A 580 -9.07 -18.50 -16.74
CA ASP A 580 -9.11 -19.29 -17.98
C ASP A 580 -10.32 -19.00 -18.88
N GLY A 581 -10.65 -17.71 -19.01
CA GLY A 581 -11.79 -17.22 -19.83
C GLY A 581 -13.17 -17.48 -19.24
N LYS A 582 -13.27 -18.08 -18.05
CA LYS A 582 -14.56 -18.39 -17.39
C LYS A 582 -14.75 -17.58 -16.10
N PRO A 583 -15.99 -17.18 -15.76
CA PRO A 583 -16.29 -16.57 -14.47
C PRO A 583 -15.85 -17.46 -13.31
N ALA A 584 -15.27 -16.84 -12.29
CA ALA A 584 -14.81 -17.47 -11.05
C ALA A 584 -15.10 -16.54 -9.86
N ALA A 585 -15.16 -17.12 -8.66
CA ALA A 585 -15.37 -16.42 -7.41
C ALA A 585 -14.08 -16.46 -6.57
N ARG A 586 -13.90 -15.42 -5.76
CA ARG A 586 -12.78 -15.29 -4.84
C ARG A 586 -13.26 -15.00 -3.42
N ILE A 587 -12.66 -15.70 -2.47
CA ILE A 587 -12.72 -15.42 -1.04
C ILE A 587 -11.31 -14.98 -0.61
N ALA A 588 -11.14 -13.72 -0.23
CA ALA A 588 -9.90 -13.22 0.33
C ALA A 588 -10.01 -12.97 1.83
N VAL A 589 -9.21 -13.68 2.60
CA VAL A 589 -9.27 -13.68 4.06
C VAL A 589 -8.21 -12.73 4.62
N SER A 590 -8.51 -11.43 4.69
CA SER A 590 -7.57 -10.41 5.18
C SER A 590 -7.94 -9.73 6.49
N ASN A 591 -9.15 -9.96 7.02
CA ASN A 591 -9.61 -9.26 8.22
C ASN A 591 -8.92 -9.81 9.49
N TRP A 592 -8.57 -8.95 10.45
CA TRP A 592 -7.92 -9.35 11.70
C TRP A 592 -8.87 -10.08 12.66
N GLN A 593 -10.19 -9.88 12.51
CA GLN A 593 -11.26 -10.42 13.35
C GLN A 593 -11.70 -11.85 12.98
N VAL A 594 -10.96 -12.50 12.08
CA VAL A 594 -11.26 -13.87 11.61
C VAL A 594 -11.39 -14.84 12.78
N ASP A 595 -12.48 -15.59 12.76
CA ASP A 595 -12.77 -16.74 13.61
C ASP A 595 -13.01 -17.95 12.70
N VAL A 596 -12.07 -18.89 12.71
CA VAL A 596 -12.02 -19.98 11.71
C VAL A 596 -13.31 -20.80 11.69
N GLU A 597 -13.83 -21.18 12.85
CA GLU A 597 -14.99 -22.07 12.96
C GLU A 597 -16.29 -21.35 12.63
N ARG A 598 -16.48 -20.14 13.16
CA ARG A 598 -17.68 -19.34 12.89
C ARG A 598 -17.73 -18.95 11.42
N ASP A 599 -16.64 -18.42 10.90
CA ASP A 599 -16.61 -17.82 9.56
C ASP A 599 -16.71 -18.89 8.48
N ALA A 600 -16.06 -20.05 8.67
CA ALA A 600 -16.18 -21.17 7.74
C ALA A 600 -17.65 -21.65 7.63
N ARG A 601 -18.35 -21.82 8.76
CA ARG A 601 -19.77 -22.23 8.74
C ARG A 601 -20.65 -21.24 7.98
N ILE A 602 -20.46 -19.93 8.21
CA ILE A 602 -21.23 -18.90 7.52
C ILE A 602 -20.97 -18.96 6.01
N ILE A 603 -19.70 -19.11 5.60
CA ILE A 603 -19.34 -19.25 4.19
C ILE A 603 -20.02 -20.49 3.60
N GLU A 604 -19.83 -21.66 4.21
CA GLU A 604 -20.38 -22.94 3.76
C GLU A 604 -21.89 -22.89 3.60
N GLU A 605 -22.62 -22.38 4.60
CA GLU A 605 -24.08 -22.24 4.57
C GLU A 605 -24.54 -21.34 3.41
N VAL A 606 -23.86 -20.22 3.17
CA VAL A 606 -24.24 -19.30 2.08
C VAL A 606 -23.93 -19.91 0.72
N LEU A 607 -22.76 -20.53 0.56
CA LEU A 607 -22.39 -21.15 -0.72
C LEU A 607 -23.33 -22.32 -1.05
N ASP A 608 -23.66 -23.16 -0.06
CA ASP A 608 -24.60 -24.27 -0.21
C ASP A 608 -26.02 -23.78 -0.54
N GLN A 609 -26.51 -22.75 0.15
CA GLN A 609 -27.82 -22.15 -0.11
C GLN A 609 -27.92 -21.65 -1.57
N VAL A 610 -26.91 -20.93 -2.05
CA VAL A 610 -26.96 -20.28 -3.36
C VAL A 610 -26.82 -21.30 -4.50
N VAL A 611 -25.97 -22.32 -4.35
CA VAL A 611 -25.87 -23.37 -5.37
C VAL A 611 -27.01 -24.38 -5.27
N GLY A 612 -27.56 -24.62 -4.07
CA GLY A 612 -28.66 -25.55 -3.82
C GLY A 612 -30.05 -25.04 -4.21
N ALA A 613 -30.23 -23.73 -4.38
CA ALA A 613 -31.50 -23.17 -4.84
C ALA A 613 -31.89 -23.75 -6.21
N GLU A 614 -33.14 -24.23 -6.32
CA GLU A 614 -33.74 -24.57 -7.61
C GLU A 614 -33.96 -23.27 -8.40
N THR A 615 -33.57 -23.25 -9.66
CA THR A 615 -33.95 -22.18 -10.59
C THR A 615 -35.47 -22.22 -10.73
N GLU A 616 -36.17 -21.28 -10.09
CA GLU A 616 -37.56 -20.99 -10.42
C GLU A 616 -37.59 -20.56 -11.90
N THR A 617 -37.98 -21.50 -12.77
CA THR A 617 -38.13 -21.33 -14.23
C THR A 617 -39.30 -20.44 -14.59
#